data_AF-A0A849TCN5-F1
#
_entry.id   AF-A0A849TCN5-F1
#
_cell.length_a   1.000
_cell.length_b   1.000
_cell.length_c   1.000
_cell.angle_alpha   90.00
_cell.angle_beta   90.00
_cell.angle_gamma   90.00
#
_symmetry.space_group_name_H-M   'P 1'
#
loop_
_entity.id
_entity.type
_entity.pdbx_description
1 polymer ?
#
loop_
_entity_poly.entity_id
_entity_poly.type
_entity_poly.pdbx_seq_one_letter_code
_entity_poly.pdbx_strand_id
1 'polypeptide(L)'
;MFRIALKVVGSIQIVLGLAYLLAPNMLLLKMGHSQCAADLLYPFGMLASRFLAYGIGLWIISSDPEKHILWIRLMAFIQLIDLAVGVFYTATGAVPLSLSAFPMFNAIWIGLLFAFWKPASLSPRKAISA
;
A
#
# COMPACT_ATOMS: atom_id res chain seq x y z
N MET A 1 -6.24 -3.00 17.83
CA MET A 1 -6.19 -3.76 16.57
C MET A 1 -5.68 -2.90 15.40
N PHE A 2 -6.32 -1.77 15.07
CA PHE A 2 -5.89 -0.94 13.92
C PHE A 2 -4.43 -0.47 13.98
N ARG A 3 -3.91 -0.10 15.17
CA ARG A 3 -2.49 0.26 15.39
C ARG A 3 -1.51 -0.85 14.96
N ILE A 4 -1.85 -2.10 15.24
CA ILE A 4 -1.04 -3.27 14.83
C ILE A 4 -1.11 -3.39 13.31
N ALA A 5 -2.29 -3.22 12.72
CA ALA A 5 -2.44 -3.27 11.27
C ALA A 5 -1.63 -2.18 10.56
N LEU A 6 -1.54 -0.96 11.11
CA LEU A 6 -0.65 0.10 10.61
C LEU A 6 0.82 -0.35 10.61
N LYS A 7 1.30 -0.99 11.68
CA LYS A 7 2.68 -1.51 11.76
C LYS A 7 2.92 -2.66 10.77
N VAL A 8 1.95 -3.57 10.63
CA VAL A 8 2.04 -4.69 9.67
C VAL A 8 2.11 -4.15 8.25
N VAL A 9 1.17 -3.30 7.84
CA VAL A 9 1.17 -2.67 6.52
C VAL A 9 2.44 -1.84 6.33
N GLY A 10 2.84 -1.03 7.32
CA GLY A 10 4.06 -0.24 7.24
C GLY A 10 5.31 -1.09 7.03
N SER A 11 5.40 -2.24 7.69
CA SER A 11 6.52 -3.18 7.52
C SER A 11 6.54 -3.82 6.14
N ILE A 12 5.37 -4.22 5.62
CA ILE A 12 5.23 -4.74 4.25
C ILE A 12 5.71 -3.69 3.23
N GLN A 13 5.28 -2.44 3.42
CA GLN A 13 5.66 -1.31 2.56
C GLN A 13 7.17 -1.05 2.59
N ILE A 14 7.81 -1.11 3.76
CA ILE A 14 9.28 -0.96 3.88
C ILE A 14 10.00 -2.10 3.15
N VAL A 15 9.60 -3.35 3.38
CA VAL A 15 10.24 -4.52 2.74
C VAL A 15 10.10 -4.46 1.23
N LEU A 16 8.90 -4.16 0.72
CA LEU A 16 8.67 -4.00 -0.72
C LEU A 16 9.44 -2.81 -1.29
N GLY A 17 9.44 -1.67 -0.60
CA GLY A 17 10.22 -0.49 -0.99
C GLY A 17 11.70 -0.78 -1.11
N LEU A 18 12.30 -1.46 -0.12
CA LEU A 18 13.70 -1.87 -0.18
C LEU A 18 13.97 -2.86 -1.31
N ALA A 19 13.06 -3.82 -1.54
CA ALA A 19 13.21 -4.79 -2.62
C ALA A 19 13.17 -4.13 -4.01
N TYR A 20 12.23 -3.21 -4.25
CA TYR A 20 12.14 -2.45 -5.50
C TYR A 20 13.29 -1.44 -5.68
N LEU A 21 13.83 -0.89 -4.59
CA LEU A 21 14.93 0.07 -4.65
C LEU A 21 16.28 -0.60 -4.94
N LEU A 22 16.58 -1.71 -4.23
CA LEU A 22 17.91 -2.31 -4.22
C LEU A 22 18.06 -3.46 -5.23
N ALA A 23 16.96 -4.19 -5.49
CA ALA A 23 17.03 -5.39 -6.32
C ALA A 23 15.73 -5.67 -7.13
N PRO A 24 15.22 -4.70 -7.91
CA PRO A 24 13.96 -4.83 -8.64
C PRO A 24 13.96 -6.01 -9.62
N ASN A 25 15.04 -6.20 -10.39
CA ASN A 25 15.14 -7.32 -11.34
C ASN A 25 15.11 -8.69 -10.63
N MET A 26 15.81 -8.83 -9.49
CA MET A 26 15.79 -10.07 -8.73
C MET A 26 14.39 -10.38 -8.19
N LEU A 27 13.70 -9.37 -7.66
CA LEU A 27 12.33 -9.51 -7.16
C LEU A 27 11.39 -9.95 -8.29
N LEU A 28 11.41 -9.24 -9.42
CA LEU A 28 10.53 -9.49 -10.56
C LEU A 28 10.75 -10.88 -11.16
N LEU A 29 12.01 -11.29 -11.37
CA LEU A 29 12.33 -12.63 -11.87
C LEU A 29 11.84 -13.74 -10.92
N LYS A 30 12.00 -13.55 -9.60
CA LYS A 30 11.49 -14.51 -8.60
C LYS A 30 9.97 -14.60 -8.58
N MET A 31 9.28 -13.52 -8.94
CA MET A 31 7.83 -13.50 -9.11
C MET A 31 7.37 -14.09 -10.46
N GLY A 32 8.29 -14.38 -11.38
CA GLY A 32 7.99 -14.92 -12.71
C GLY A 32 7.76 -13.86 -13.79
N HIS A 33 8.08 -12.59 -13.51
CA HIS A 33 8.11 -11.54 -14.54
C HIS A 33 9.33 -11.70 -15.46
N SER A 34 9.22 -11.15 -16.68
CA SER A 34 10.38 -10.96 -17.55
C SER A 34 11.39 -9.98 -16.94
N GLN A 35 12.63 -10.05 -17.44
CA GLN A 35 13.64 -9.06 -17.11
C GLN A 35 13.17 -7.67 -17.55
N CYS A 36 13.30 -6.70 -16.66
CA CYS A 36 12.91 -5.34 -16.98
C CYS A 36 13.96 -4.65 -17.85
N ALA A 37 13.49 -3.78 -18.76
CA ALA A 37 14.37 -2.89 -19.49
C ALA A 37 15.13 -1.97 -18.51
N ALA A 38 16.38 -1.66 -18.81
CA ALA A 38 17.28 -0.98 -17.86
C ALA A 38 16.79 0.44 -17.50
N ASP A 39 16.15 1.13 -18.43
CA ASP A 39 15.54 2.45 -18.26
C ASP A 39 14.34 2.44 -17.30
N LEU A 40 13.60 1.32 -17.23
CA LEU A 40 12.47 1.13 -16.31
C LEU A 40 12.90 0.89 -14.85
N LEU A 41 14.18 0.65 -14.59
CA LEU A 41 14.71 0.57 -13.22
C LEU A 41 14.61 1.93 -12.50
N TYR A 42 14.74 3.04 -13.23
CA TYR A 42 14.61 4.38 -12.68
C TYR A 42 13.20 4.65 -12.14
N PRO A 43 12.11 4.43 -12.90
CA PRO A 43 10.74 4.47 -12.38
C PRO A 43 10.47 3.52 -11.20
N PHE A 44 11.08 2.33 -11.15
CA PHE A 44 10.94 1.46 -9.98
C PHE A 44 11.60 2.04 -8.73
N GLY A 45 12.76 2.70 -8.86
CA GLY A 45 13.35 3.47 -7.77
C GLY A 45 12.43 4.60 -7.29
N MET A 46 11.81 5.33 -8.22
CA MET A 46 10.81 6.35 -7.86
C MET A 46 9.58 5.74 -7.18
N LEU A 47 9.09 4.59 -7.65
CA LEU A 47 7.99 3.84 -7.02
C LEU A 47 8.35 3.37 -5.61
N ALA A 48 9.60 2.94 -5.39
CA ALA A 48 10.06 2.53 -4.07
C ALA A 48 9.97 3.67 -3.04
N SER A 49 10.16 4.92 -3.46
CA SER A 49 10.07 6.08 -2.57
C SER A 49 8.72 6.17 -1.84
N ARG A 50 7.59 5.93 -2.55
CA ARG A 50 6.26 5.96 -1.93
C ARG A 50 6.09 4.84 -0.91
N PHE A 51 6.60 3.64 -1.20
CA PHE A 51 6.52 2.50 -0.30
C PHE A 51 7.33 2.75 0.97
N LEU A 52 8.54 3.29 0.85
CA LEU A 52 9.37 3.63 2.01
C LEU A 52 8.78 4.78 2.84
N ALA A 53 8.36 5.87 2.18
CA ALA A 53 7.79 7.04 2.85
C ALA A 53 6.51 6.69 3.62
N TYR A 54 5.57 5.98 3.00
CA TYR A 54 4.38 5.51 3.70
C TYR A 54 4.69 4.42 4.71
N GLY A 55 5.65 3.53 4.43
CA GLY A 55 6.03 2.47 5.35
C GLY A 55 6.53 3.01 6.69
N ILE A 56 7.46 3.96 6.64
CA ILE A 56 7.96 4.70 7.81
C ILE A 56 6.85 5.54 8.44
N GLY A 57 6.08 6.26 7.62
CA GLY A 57 4.96 7.09 8.07
C GLY A 57 3.94 6.29 8.89
N LEU A 58 3.56 5.10 8.44
CA LEU A 58 2.59 4.24 9.15
C LEU A 58 3.11 3.74 10.50
N TRP A 59 4.42 3.49 10.63
CA TRP A 59 5.04 3.18 11.91
C TRP A 59 4.92 4.35 12.89
N ILE A 60 5.24 5.56 12.45
CA ILE A 60 5.11 6.80 13.26
C ILE A 60 3.64 7.02 13.65
N ILE A 61 2.74 6.95 12.67
CA ILE A 61 1.29 7.17 12.82
C ILE A 61 0.65 6.15 13.76
N SER A 62 1.19 4.93 13.85
CA SER A 62 0.62 3.88 14.72
C SER A 62 0.53 4.26 16.21
N SER A 63 1.34 5.24 16.64
CA SER A 63 1.34 5.80 18.00
C SER A 63 0.16 6.76 18.26
N ASP A 64 -0.38 7.41 17.24
CA ASP A 64 -1.54 8.30 17.38
C ASP A 64 -2.34 8.45 16.07
N PRO A 65 -3.04 7.40 15.61
CA PRO A 65 -3.61 7.37 14.27
C PRO A 65 -4.71 8.43 14.04
N GLU A 66 -5.36 8.91 15.10
CA GLU A 66 -6.44 9.89 15.00
C GLU A 66 -5.95 11.27 14.58
N LYS A 67 -4.69 11.61 14.87
CA LYS A 67 -4.07 12.86 14.39
C LYS A 67 -3.66 12.83 12.92
N HIS A 68 -3.71 11.66 12.28
CA HIS A 68 -3.16 11.44 10.94
C HIS A 68 -4.17 10.80 9.97
N ILE A 69 -5.46 11.13 10.12
CA ILE A 69 -6.54 10.58 9.30
C ILE A 69 -6.27 10.77 7.81
N LEU A 70 -5.75 11.93 7.39
CA LEU A 70 -5.44 12.19 5.98
C LEU A 70 -4.46 11.17 5.40
N TRP A 71 -3.38 10.84 6.12
CA TRP A 71 -2.39 9.85 5.66
C TRP A 71 -3.00 8.46 5.49
N ILE A 72 -3.91 8.09 6.39
CA ILE A 72 -4.64 6.81 6.33
C ILE A 72 -5.57 6.79 5.12
N ARG A 73 -6.30 7.89 4.84
CA ARG A 73 -7.16 7.99 3.65
C ARG A 73 -6.37 8.01 2.35
N LEU A 74 -5.21 8.68 2.32
CA LEU A 74 -4.33 8.65 1.15
C LEU A 74 -3.76 7.25 0.90
N MET A 75 -3.42 6.49 1.95
CA MET A 75 -3.04 5.09 1.78
C MET A 75 -4.18 4.26 1.17
N ALA A 76 -5.43 4.44 1.64
CA ALA A 76 -6.58 3.79 1.01
C ALA A 76 -6.75 4.18 -0.46
N PHE A 77 -6.55 5.45 -0.80
CA PHE A 77 -6.61 5.94 -2.17
C PHE A 77 -5.51 5.36 -3.07
N ILE A 78 -4.28 5.24 -2.55
CA ILE A 78 -3.19 4.55 -3.24
C ILE A 78 -3.58 3.11 -3.57
N GLN A 79 -4.17 2.38 -2.62
CA GLN A 79 -4.60 1.01 -2.88
C GLN A 79 -5.73 0.93 -3.92
N LEU A 80 -6.64 1.90 -3.94
CA LEU A 80 -7.67 1.98 -4.98
C LEU A 80 -7.05 2.16 -6.37
N ILE A 81 -6.06 3.05 -6.50
CA ILE A 81 -5.33 3.26 -7.76
C ILE A 81 -4.58 1.98 -8.16
N ASP A 82 -3.86 1.36 -7.22
CA ASP A 82 -3.08 0.14 -7.48
C ASP A 82 -4.00 -1.01 -7.93
N LEU A 83 -5.18 -1.15 -7.32
CA LEU A 83 -6.20 -2.12 -7.73
C LEU A 83 -6.73 -1.80 -9.14
N ALA A 84 -7.06 -0.55 -9.43
CA ALA A 84 -7.56 -0.14 -10.74
C ALA A 84 -6.53 -0.43 -11.86
N VAL A 85 -5.25 -0.13 -11.61
CA VAL A 85 -4.14 -0.46 -12.51
C VAL A 85 -4.03 -1.98 -12.71
N GLY A 86 -4.06 -2.76 -11.62
CA GLY A 86 -3.99 -4.22 -11.69
C GLY A 86 -5.13 -4.82 -12.50
N VAL A 87 -6.37 -4.37 -12.28
CA VAL A 87 -7.55 -4.82 -13.02
C VAL A 87 -7.40 -4.45 -14.50
N PHE A 88 -7.04 -3.21 -14.81
CA PHE A 88 -6.91 -2.73 -16.18
C PHE A 88 -5.89 -3.55 -17.00
N TYR A 89 -4.66 -3.69 -16.50
CA TYR A 89 -3.62 -4.42 -17.23
C TYR A 89 -3.84 -5.94 -17.26
N THR A 90 -4.58 -6.50 -16.31
CA THR A 90 -5.01 -7.90 -16.38
C THR A 90 -6.10 -8.09 -17.43
N ALA A 91 -7.08 -7.19 -17.47
CA ALA A 91 -8.20 -7.25 -18.41
C ALA A 91 -7.77 -7.08 -19.87
N THR A 92 -6.71 -6.30 -20.14
CA THR A 92 -6.14 -6.14 -21.48
C THR A 92 -5.20 -7.29 -21.89
N GLY A 93 -4.94 -8.25 -21.01
CA GLY A 93 -4.00 -9.35 -21.25
C GLY A 93 -2.52 -8.95 -21.19
N ALA A 94 -2.21 -7.71 -20.82
CA ALA A 94 -0.83 -7.23 -20.70
C ALA A 94 -0.08 -7.86 -19.52
N VAL A 95 -0.79 -8.19 -18.43
CA VAL A 95 -0.24 -8.90 -17.27
C VAL A 95 -1.12 -10.13 -16.97
N PRO A 96 -0.57 -11.35 -16.88
CA PRO A 96 -1.36 -12.52 -16.54
C PRO A 96 -1.85 -12.46 -15.09
N LEU A 97 -3.04 -13.03 -14.84
CA LEU A 97 -3.67 -13.06 -13.52
C LEU A 97 -2.75 -13.68 -12.45
N SER A 98 -1.93 -14.67 -12.80
CA SER A 98 -0.96 -15.29 -11.89
C SER A 98 0.05 -14.31 -11.30
N LEU A 99 0.36 -13.22 -12.01
CA LEU A 99 1.30 -12.18 -11.58
C LEU A 99 0.57 -11.00 -10.89
N SER A 100 -0.63 -10.64 -11.34
CA SER A 100 -1.37 -9.49 -10.81
C SER A 100 -2.27 -9.82 -9.61
N ALA A 101 -2.66 -11.08 -9.40
CA ALA A 101 -3.59 -11.46 -8.34
C ALA A 101 -3.08 -11.11 -6.94
N PHE A 102 -1.81 -11.37 -6.64
CA PHE A 102 -1.24 -11.10 -5.32
C PHE A 102 -1.17 -9.59 -5.00
N PRO A 103 -0.65 -8.72 -5.89
CA PRO A 103 -0.74 -7.27 -5.71
C PRO A 103 -2.19 -6.76 -5.57
N MET A 104 -3.12 -7.26 -6.40
CA MET A 104 -4.53 -6.84 -6.31
C MET A 104 -5.19 -7.27 -4.99
N PHE A 105 -4.93 -8.49 -4.52
CA PHE A 105 -5.40 -8.95 -3.22
C PHE A 105 -4.89 -8.04 -2.09
N ASN A 106 -3.60 -7.68 -2.13
CA ASN A 106 -3.01 -6.74 -1.18
C ASN A 106 -3.69 -5.37 -1.21
N ALA A 107 -3.96 -4.85 -2.41
CA ALA A 107 -4.66 -3.60 -2.57
C ALA A 107 -6.07 -3.64 -1.97
N ILE A 108 -6.81 -4.72 -2.18
CA ILE A 108 -8.17 -4.87 -1.67
C ILE A 108 -8.19 -4.82 -0.14
N TRP A 109 -7.44 -5.70 0.54
CA TRP A 109 -7.58 -5.80 2.00
C TRP A 109 -7.03 -4.56 2.71
N ILE A 110 -5.93 -3.98 2.24
CA ILE A 110 -5.36 -2.75 2.81
C ILE A 110 -6.31 -1.59 2.54
N GLY A 111 -6.79 -1.46 1.30
CA GLY A 111 -7.72 -0.40 0.89
C GLY A 111 -8.99 -0.41 1.72
N LEU A 112 -9.63 -1.57 1.87
CA LEU A 112 -10.85 -1.72 2.68
C LEU A 112 -10.57 -1.42 4.17
N LEU A 113 -9.51 -1.97 4.74
CA LEU A 113 -9.13 -1.74 6.13
C LEU A 113 -8.95 -0.24 6.43
N PHE A 114 -8.27 0.48 5.53
CA PHE A 114 -7.93 1.89 5.73
C PHE A 114 -9.11 2.81 5.36
N ALA A 115 -9.94 2.46 4.38
CA ALA A 115 -11.12 3.23 4.01
C ALA A 115 -12.20 3.17 5.09
N PHE A 116 -12.45 1.96 5.64
CA PHE A 116 -13.53 1.73 6.59
C PHE A 116 -13.12 1.90 8.05
N TRP A 117 -11.85 2.18 8.35
CA TRP A 117 -11.46 2.55 9.70
C TRP A 117 -12.14 3.86 10.14
N LYS A 118 -12.84 3.80 11.27
CA LYS A 118 -13.50 4.94 11.91
C LYS A 118 -12.73 5.35 13.17
N PRO A 119 -12.17 6.57 13.24
CA PRO A 119 -11.51 7.06 14.45
C PRO A 119 -12.54 7.28 15.57
N ALA A 120 -12.15 7.05 16.83
CA ALA A 120 -13.08 7.17 17.95
C ALA A 120 -13.50 8.63 18.20
N SER A 121 -12.61 9.59 17.92
CA SER A 121 -12.90 11.03 17.97
C SER A 121 -14.01 11.52 17.04
N LEU A 122 -14.35 10.77 15.97
CA LEU A 122 -15.46 11.12 15.07
C LEU A 122 -16.77 10.38 15.42
N SER A 123 -16.78 9.56 16.48
CA SER A 123 -18.00 8.89 16.94
C SER A 123 -18.87 9.87 17.74
N PRO A 124 -20.18 10.02 17.46
CA PRO A 124 -21.07 11.00 18.12
C PRO A 124 -21.33 10.82 19.63
N ARG A 125 -20.54 10.02 20.35
CA ARG A 125 -20.79 9.65 21.75
C ARG A 125 -20.14 10.65 22.72
N LYS A 126 -20.79 11.81 22.93
CA LYS A 126 -20.88 12.62 24.18
C LYS A 126 -21.23 14.09 23.90
N ALA A 127 -22.41 14.34 23.33
CA ALA A 127 -23.04 15.67 23.38
C ALA A 127 -24.26 15.71 24.31
N ILE A 128 -24.51 14.64 25.09
CA ILE A 128 -25.69 14.51 25.96
C ILE A 128 -25.21 14.05 27.34
N SER A 129 -24.63 14.96 28.12
CA SER A 129 -24.51 14.88 29.58
C SER A 129 -23.91 16.18 30.17
N ALA A 130 -24.52 17.32 29.84
CA ALA A 130 -24.27 18.60 30.51
C ALA A 130 -25.61 19.12 31.04
#